data_AF-A0A1Y5KXD4-F1
#
_entry.id   AF-A0A1Y5KXD4-F1
#
_cell.length_a   1.000
_cell.length_b   1.000
_cell.length_c   1.000
_cell.angle_alpha   90.00
_cell.angle_beta   90.00
_cell.angle_gamma   90.00
#
_symmetry.space_group_name_H-M   'P 1'
#
loop_
_entity.id
_entity.type
_entity.pdbx_description
1 polymer ?
#
loop_
_entity_poly.entity_id
_entity_poly.type
_entity_poly.pdbx_seq_one_letter_code
_entity_poly.pdbx_strand_id
1 'polypeptide(L)' 'MTARIAPNRLGQFVRRNNPHGYRTGQWAQIVMTVPSHDRDCWLVVYQDGETDVIPIDNHENLYSFRSEPVDWRSSLTKVR' A
#
# COMPACT_ATOMS: atom_id res chain seq x y z
N MET A 1 8.84 -10.60 18.85
CA MET A 1 7.41 -10.87 18.56
C MET A 1 7.14 -10.29 17.19
N THR A 2 7.07 -11.12 16.14
CA THR A 2 6.82 -10.68 14.77
C THR A 2 5.36 -10.24 14.67
N ALA A 3 5.13 -8.96 14.44
CA ALA A 3 3.79 -8.44 14.21
C ALA A 3 3.30 -8.99 12.86
N ARG A 4 2.48 -10.05 12.89
CA ARG A 4 1.77 -10.52 11.70
C ARG A 4 0.93 -9.35 11.18
N ILE A 5 1.19 -8.92 9.95
CA ILE A 5 0.32 -7.93 9.32
C ILE A 5 -1.07 -8.57 9.22
N ALA A 6 -2.05 -7.98 9.91
CA ALA A 6 -3.41 -8.49 9.84
C ALA A 6 -3.89 -8.42 8.38
N PRO A 7 -4.45 -9.51 7.82
CA PRO A 7 -4.97 -9.50 6.45
C PRO A 7 -6.16 -8.54 6.30
N ASN A 8 -6.88 -8.27 7.39
CA ASN A 8 -8.01 -7.34 7.39
C ASN A 8 -7.56 -5.88 7.59
N ARG A 9 -7.13 -5.26 6.49
CA ARG A 9 -6.80 -3.82 6.41
C ARG A 9 -7.63 -3.07 5.38
N LEU A 10 -8.81 -3.59 5.08
CA LEU A 10 -9.73 -2.99 4.11
C LEU A 10 -10.04 -1.54 4.49
N GLY A 11 -9.99 -0.65 3.50
CA GLY A 11 -10.18 0.78 3.67
C GLY A 11 -8.95 1.54 4.16
N GLN A 12 -7.91 0.87 4.68
CA GLN A 12 -6.65 1.53 5.04
C GLN A 12 -5.83 1.89 3.80
N PHE A 13 -4.98 2.90 3.95
CA PHE A 13 -4.01 3.28 2.95
C PHE A 13 -2.68 2.60 3.23
N VAL A 14 -2.04 2.09 2.17
CA VAL A 14 -0.73 1.47 2.21
C VAL A 14 0.22 2.20 1.27
N ARG A 15 1.49 2.29 1.70
CA ARG A 15 2.60 2.76 0.87
C ARG A 15 3.74 1.77 0.98
N ARG A 16 4.30 1.41 -0.18
CA ARG A 16 5.52 0.60 -0.26
C ARG A 16 6.75 1.45 0.00
N ASN A 17 7.60 0.99 0.90
CA ASN A 17 8.89 1.61 1.22
C ASN A 17 10.06 0.97 0.44
N ASN A 18 9.85 -0.18 -0.22
CA ASN A 18 10.87 -0.83 -1.04
C ASN A 18 10.87 -0.29 -2.48
N PRO A 19 12.04 -0.17 -3.14
CA PRO A 19 12.18 0.30 -4.52
C PRO A 19 11.77 -0.77 -5.54
N HIS A 20 10.50 -1.19 -5.50
CA HIS A 20 9.95 -2.18 -6.41
C HIS A 20 8.90 -1.55 -7.32
N GLY A 21 9.34 -1.16 -8.51
CA GLY A 21 8.48 -0.64 -9.57
C GLY A 21 8.19 0.85 -9.47
N TYR A 22 7.41 1.33 -10.44
CA TYR A 22 7.17 2.75 -10.72
C TYR A 22 6.26 3.46 -9.69
N ARG A 23 5.52 2.71 -8.87
CA ARG A 23 4.60 3.23 -7.85
C ARG A 23 5.17 3.24 -6.42
N THR A 24 6.48 2.97 -6.28
CA THR A 24 7.16 3.03 -4.98
C THR A 24 6.95 4.40 -4.32
N GLY A 25 6.66 4.42 -3.02
CA GLY A 25 6.49 5.66 -2.27
C GLY A 25 5.13 6.36 -2.46
N GLN A 26 4.27 5.86 -3.35
CA GLN A 26 2.90 6.35 -3.48
C GLN A 26 1.96 5.65 -2.49
N TRP A 27 0.99 6.40 -1.99
CA TRP A 27 -0.10 5.86 -1.17
C TRP A 27 -1.21 5.30 -2.07
N ALA A 28 -1.74 4.14 -1.69
CA ALA A 28 -2.87 3.49 -2.33
C ALA A 28 -3.85 2.98 -1.27
N GLN A 29 -5.14 2.91 -1.58
CA GLN A 29 -6.15 2.37 -0.67
C GLN A 29 -6.30 0.86 -0.86
N ILE A 30 -6.29 0.09 0.22
CA ILE A 30 -6.58 -1.35 0.21
C ILE A 30 -8.10 -1.53 0.05
N VAL A 31 -8.52 -2.11 -1.07
CA VAL A 31 -9.95 -2.33 -1.36
C VAL A 31 -10.39 -3.75 -1.05
N MET A 32 -9.53 -4.74 -1.24
CA MET A 32 -9.78 -6.14 -0.88
C MET A 32 -8.50 -6.95 -0.70
N THR A 33 -8.61 -8.10 -0.06
CA THR A 33 -7.56 -9.13 -0.07
C THR A 33 -7.91 -10.18 -1.13
N VAL A 34 -6.95 -10.50 -2.01
CA VAL A 34 -7.10 -11.48 -3.08
C VAL A 34 -6.04 -12.58 -2.92
N PRO A 35 -6.40 -13.86 -3.07
CA PRO A 35 -5.40 -14.91 -3.18
C PRO A 35 -4.67 -14.79 -4.53
N SER A 36 -3.34 -14.87 -4.52
CA SER A 36 -2.52 -14.89 -5.73
C SER A 36 -1.38 -15.88 -5.59
N HIS A 37 -1.41 -16.93 -6.41
CA HIS A 37 -0.54 -18.10 -6.27
C HIS A 37 -0.61 -18.68 -4.84
N ASP A 38 0.51 -18.66 -4.12
CA ASP A 38 0.66 -19.27 -2.79
C ASP A 38 0.62 -18.25 -1.64
N ARG A 39 0.14 -17.02 -1.90
CA ARG A 39 0.09 -15.95 -0.89
C ARG A 39 -1.11 -15.02 -1.06
N ASP A 40 -1.47 -14.39 0.04
CA ASP A 40 -2.45 -13.31 0.05
C ASP A 40 -1.81 -12.02 -0.46
N CYS A 41 -2.58 -11.27 -1.24
CA CYS A 41 -2.21 -9.95 -1.76
C CYS A 41 -3.32 -8.94 -1.44
N TRP A 42 -2.95 -7.67 -1.34
CA TRP A 42 -3.92 -6.58 -1.38
C TRP A 42 -4.16 -6.15 -2.82
N LEU A 43 -5.44 -6.06 -3.21
CA LEU A 43 -5.82 -5.21 -4.32
C LEU A 43 -5.88 -3.76 -3.80
N VAL A 44 -5.17 -2.86 -4.47
CA VAL A 44 -5.12 -1.45 -4.09
C VAL A 44 -5.57 -0.55 -5.21
N VAL A 45 -6.14 0.61 -4.85
CA VAL A 45 -6.50 1.70 -5.76
C VAL A 45 -5.59 2.90 -5.50
N TYR A 46 -4.98 3.43 -6.56
CA TYR A 46 -4.20 4.67 -6.53
C TYR A 46 -5.09 5.88 -6.75
N GLN A 47 -4.51 7.05 -6.50
CA GLN A 47 -5.14 8.36 -6.66
C GLN A 47 -5.76 8.59 -8.04
N ASP A 48 -5.08 8.13 -9.09
CA ASP A 48 -5.46 8.26 -10.49
C ASP A 48 -6.49 7.21 -10.93
N GLY A 49 -6.93 6.35 -10.01
CA GLY A 49 -7.86 5.26 -10.28
C GLY A 49 -7.20 4.00 -10.83
N GLU A 50 -5.88 3.99 -11.04
CA GLU A 50 -5.18 2.75 -11.38
C GLU A 50 -5.22 1.77 -10.22
N THR A 51 -5.24 0.47 -10.56
CA THR A 51 -5.24 -0.61 -9.58
C THR A 51 -3.97 -1.44 -9.68
N ASP A 52 -3.47 -1.92 -8.54
CA ASP A 52 -2.34 -2.84 -8.49
C ASP A 52 -2.54 -3.92 -7.42
N VAL A 53 -1.77 -4.99 -7.51
CA VAL A 53 -1.81 -6.13 -6.58
C VAL A 53 -0.48 -6.20 -5.83
N ILE A 54 -0.53 -5.98 -4.52
CA ILE A 54 0.65 -5.93 -3.65
C ILE A 54 0.69 -7.17 -2.75
N PRO A 55 1.77 -7.97 -2.78
CA PRO A 55 1.94 -9.11 -1.88
C PRO A 55 1.91 -8.71 -0.41
N ILE A 56 1.24 -9.50 0.44
CA ILE A 56 1.30 -9.31 1.89
C ILE A 56 2.58 -9.96 2.41
N ASP A 57 3.67 -9.19 2.44
CA ASP A 57 4.96 -9.66 2.97
C ASP A 57 5.08 -9.36 4.48
N ASN A 58 5.57 -10.33 5.26
CA ASN A 58 5.71 -10.23 6.73
C ASN A 58 6.91 -9.38 7.21
N HIS A 59 7.57 -8.64 6.33
CA HIS A 59 8.69 -7.80 6.71
C HIS A 59 8.19 -6.44 7.21
N GLU A 60 8.40 -6.18 8.51
CA GLU A 60 7.83 -5.06 9.26
C GLU A 60 8.16 -3.66 8.70
N ASN A 61 9.15 -3.55 7.80
CA ASN A 61 9.60 -2.27 7.23
C ASN A 61 9.21 -2.06 5.75
N LEU A 62 8.55 -3.02 5.09
CA LEU A 62 8.21 -2.89 3.67
C LEU A 62 7.02 -1.96 3.41
N TYR A 63 6.16 -1.79 4.40
CA TYR A 63 4.89 -1.08 4.27
C TYR A 63 4.72 0.00 5.33
N SER A 64 4.18 1.13 4.93
CA SER A 64 3.60 2.12 5.84
C SER A 64 2.08 2.13 5.67
N PHE A 65 1.34 2.29 6.76
CA PHE A 65 -0.12 2.29 6.76
C PHE A 65 -0.70 3.57 7.35
N ARG A 66 -1.88 3.97 6.89
CA ARG A 66 -2.70 5.06 7.46
C ARG A 66 -4.17 4.69 7.44
N SER A 67 -4.90 5.06 8.49
CA SER A 67 -6.35 4.83 8.59
C SER A 67 -7.19 5.98 8.04
N GLU A 68 -6.58 7.17 7.91
CA GLU A 68 -7.24 8.36 7.39
C GLU A 68 -6.92 8.54 5.90
N PRO A 69 -7.82 9.16 5.13
CA PRO A 69 -7.55 9.57 3.77
C PRO A 69 -6.22 10.30 3.70
N VAL A 70 -5.32 9.79 2.87
CA VAL A 70 -4.08 10.51 2.59
C VAL A 70 -4.48 11.72 1.76
N ASP A 71 -4.09 12.91 2.21
CA ASP A 71 -4.12 14.10 1.39
C ASP A 71 -3.20 13.89 0.19
N TRP A 72 -3.81 13.35 -0.86
CA TRP A 72 -3.29 13.10 -2.19
C TRP A 72 -2.66 14.35 -2.85
N ARG A 73 -2.84 15.53 -2.25
CA ARG A 73 -2.31 16.83 -2.69
C ARG A 73 -0.89 17.13 -2.24
N SER A 74 -0.29 16.36 -1.33
CA SER A 74 1.01 16.71 -0.75
C SER A 74 2.17 15.89 -1.32
N SER A 75 2.45 16.08 -2.61
CA SER A 75 3.77 15.80 -3.19
C SER A 75 4.20 16.86 -4.22
N LEU A 76 3.62 18.06 -4.16
CA LEU A 76 4.20 19.25 -4.79
C LEU A 76 5.00 20.04 -3.75
N THR A 77 6.06 19.43 -3.22
CA THR A 77 7.15 20.23 -2.63
C THR A 77 7.94 20.83 -3.79
N LYS A 78 7.51 22.02 -4.18
CA LYS A 78 8.24 23.13 -4.79
C LYS A 78 9.78 22.94 -4.75
N VAL A 79 10.38 22.54 -5.88
CA VAL A 79 11.80 22.81 -6.12
C VAL A 79 11.87 24.27 -6.55
N ARG A 80 12.44 25.09 -5.68
CA ARG A 80 12.85 26.47 -5.97
C ARG A 80 14.03 26.48 -6.93
#